data_AF-A0A7X6TUQ5-F1
#
_entry.id   AF-A0A7X6TUQ5-F1
#
_cell.length_a   1.000
_cell.length_b   1.000
_cell.length_c   1.000
_cell.angle_alpha   90.00
_cell.angle_beta   90.00
_cell.angle_gamma   90.00
#
_symmetry.space_group_name_H-M   'P 1'
#
loop_
_entity.id
_entity.type
_entity.pdbx_description
1 polymer ?
#
loop_
_entity_poly.entity_id
_entity_poly.type
_entity_poly.pdbx_seq_one_letter_code
_entity_poly.pdbx_strand_id
1 'polypeptide(L)'
;MTEMIPLTMAQYTIVTGILSSSDVKNINRVNTLTLCFEWEKGSEELLQKIGNWLLEYNDAFRLIPMYKFPWKWKQYIKPYQKEIFPVLYFEDETQYETWLKKEKNNDIRLLKDPLYDFRILVRPDGGYTLWIQMHHFITDGYSLKLIANQVRALNLYFTKGTPLLVPYPNSYIEYVKKEKEYRKSQQYKDDRAHWKDVFRYRKDYSFPAGSRSMKVDSDSQFITIDKPLY
;
A
#
# COMPACT_ATOMS: atom_id res chain seq x y z
N MET A 1 2.97 -10.16 24.64
CA MET A 1 3.66 -8.92 24.23
C MET A 1 3.82 -8.94 22.72
N THR A 2 3.43 -7.88 22.02
CA THR A 2 3.58 -7.80 20.56
C THR A 2 5.07 -7.68 20.19
N GLU A 3 5.54 -8.51 19.26
CA GLU A 3 6.93 -8.49 18.82
C GLU A 3 7.25 -7.17 18.11
N MET A 4 8.31 -6.50 18.56
CA MET A 4 8.79 -5.27 17.93
C MET A 4 9.83 -5.62 16.87
N ILE A 5 9.54 -5.28 15.62
CA ILE A 5 10.43 -5.52 14.47
C ILE A 5 11.08 -4.21 14.00
N PRO A 6 12.30 -4.26 13.42
CA PRO A 6 12.93 -3.10 12.82
C PRO A 6 12.18 -2.66 11.55
N LEU A 7 12.46 -1.44 11.09
CA LEU A 7 12.08 -1.03 9.74
C LEU A 7 12.95 -1.74 8.70
N THR A 8 12.38 -2.00 7.54
CA THR A 8 13.13 -2.39 6.36
C THR A 8 13.93 -1.20 5.82
N MET A 9 14.90 -1.45 4.94
CA MET A 9 15.66 -0.37 4.33
C MET A 9 14.77 0.55 3.48
N ALA A 10 13.78 0.01 2.78
CA ALA A 10 12.81 0.80 2.01
C ALA A 10 12.00 1.75 2.92
N GLN A 11 11.45 1.23 4.02
CA GLN A 11 10.74 2.05 5.00
C GLN A 11 11.63 3.10 5.64
N TYR A 12 12.88 2.76 5.94
CA TYR A 12 13.84 3.71 6.49
C TYR A 12 14.10 4.86 5.51
N THR A 13 14.30 4.58 4.21
CA THR A 13 14.46 5.59 3.17
C THR A 13 13.25 6.54 3.11
N ILE A 14 12.03 5.99 3.11
CA ILE A 14 10.79 6.78 3.11
C ILE A 14 10.76 7.72 4.32
N VAL A 15 10.99 7.18 5.52
CA VAL A 15 10.98 7.95 6.76
C VAL A 15 12.07 9.02 6.78
N THR A 16 13.29 8.71 6.34
CA THR A 16 14.37 9.70 6.27
C THR A 16 14.12 10.77 5.23
N GLY A 17 13.54 10.41 4.07
CA GLY A 17 13.12 11.37 3.05
C GLY A 17 12.11 12.36 3.62
N ILE A 18 11.09 11.83 4.31
CA ILE A 18 10.09 12.62 5.04
C ILE A 18 10.76 13.57 6.05
N LEU A 19 11.63 13.05 6.93
CA LEU A 19 12.30 13.84 7.99
C LEU A 19 13.30 14.86 7.45
N SER A 20 13.89 14.62 6.28
CA SER A 20 14.84 15.53 5.62
C SER A 20 14.18 16.68 4.87
N SER A 21 12.87 16.57 4.60
CA SER A 21 12.12 17.69 4.04
C SER A 21 11.98 18.78 5.11
N SER A 22 12.28 20.03 4.76
CA SER A 22 12.21 21.20 5.64
C SER A 22 10.79 21.51 6.15
N ASP A 23 9.80 20.76 5.67
CA ASP A 23 8.41 20.88 6.06
C ASP A 23 7.99 19.65 6.87
N VAL A 24 8.25 19.66 8.18
CA VAL A 24 7.85 18.58 9.09
C VAL A 24 6.30 18.41 9.12
N LYS A 25 5.53 19.36 8.58
CA LYS A 25 4.09 19.22 8.35
C LYS A 25 3.75 18.36 7.11
N ASN A 26 4.72 18.08 6.23
CA ASN A 26 4.59 17.19 5.06
C ASN A 26 4.76 15.69 5.38
N ILE A 27 4.91 15.28 6.65
CA ILE A 27 4.90 13.85 7.02
C ILE A 27 3.69 13.11 6.44
N ASN A 28 2.59 13.83 6.19
CA ASN A 28 1.30 13.26 5.81
C ASN A 28 0.93 13.45 4.32
N ARG A 29 1.57 14.39 3.59
CA ARG A 29 0.90 15.07 2.46
C ARG A 29 0.97 14.42 1.08
N VAL A 30 1.92 13.50 0.80
CA VAL A 30 2.15 13.01 -0.59
C VAL A 30 2.68 11.57 -0.66
N ASN A 31 2.21 10.67 0.20
CA ASN A 31 2.72 9.29 0.21
C ASN A 31 1.59 8.26 0.24
N THR A 32 0.51 8.44 -0.50
CA THR A 32 -0.51 7.41 -0.65
C THR A 32 -0.58 6.85 -2.06
N LEU A 33 -0.85 5.55 -2.16
CA LEU A 33 -1.22 4.87 -3.38
C LEU A 33 -2.67 4.41 -3.24
N THR A 34 -3.45 4.56 -4.31
CA THR A 34 -4.89 4.26 -4.31
C THR A 34 -5.21 3.24 -5.39
N LEU A 35 -6.05 2.27 -5.03
CA LEU A 35 -6.71 1.34 -5.95
C LEU A 35 -8.22 1.56 -5.89
N CYS A 36 -8.84 1.60 -7.06
CA CYS A 36 -10.29 1.55 -7.23
C CYS A 36 -10.62 0.29 -8.01
N PHE A 37 -11.54 -0.52 -7.49
CA PHE A 37 -12.08 -1.67 -8.19
C PHE A 37 -13.58 -1.46 -8.37
N GLU A 38 -14.08 -1.56 -9.59
CA GLU A 38 -15.46 -1.27 -9.92
C GLU A 38 -16.19 -2.54 -10.38
N TRP A 39 -17.45 -2.67 -9.98
CA TRP A 39 -18.36 -3.74 -10.35
C TRP A 39 -19.70 -3.16 -10.80
N GLU A 40 -20.19 -3.58 -11.97
CA GLU A 40 -21.55 -3.26 -12.41
C GLU A 40 -22.61 -3.89 -11.51
N LYS A 41 -22.32 -5.09 -10.98
CA LYS A 41 -23.20 -5.84 -10.08
C LYS A 41 -22.38 -6.40 -8.93
N GLY A 42 -22.85 -6.18 -7.71
CA GLY A 42 -22.20 -6.61 -6.49
C GLY A 42 -23.09 -6.44 -5.28
N SER A 43 -22.51 -6.58 -4.09
CA SER A 43 -23.17 -6.26 -2.83
C SER A 43 -22.17 -5.70 -1.84
N GLU A 44 -22.65 -4.88 -0.91
CA GLU A 44 -21.85 -4.38 0.20
C GLU A 44 -21.24 -5.54 0.99
N GLU A 45 -22.01 -6.61 1.23
CA GLU A 45 -21.54 -7.79 1.96
C GLU A 45 -20.33 -8.46 1.27
N LEU A 46 -20.36 -8.57 -0.05
CA LEU A 46 -19.25 -9.12 -0.83
C LEU A 46 -17.99 -8.26 -0.66
N LEU A 47 -18.12 -6.94 -0.80
CA LEU A 47 -16.98 -6.03 -0.70
C LEU A 47 -16.43 -5.94 0.73
N GLN A 48 -17.28 -6.04 1.74
CA GLN A 48 -16.87 -6.18 3.14
C GLN A 48 -16.04 -7.45 3.35
N LYS A 49 -16.45 -8.59 2.76
CA LYS A 49 -15.70 -9.86 2.82
C LYS A 49 -14.35 -9.75 2.13
N ILE A 50 -14.31 -9.16 0.93
CA ILE A 50 -13.06 -8.97 0.18
C ILE A 50 -12.09 -8.09 0.96
N GLY A 51 -12.51 -6.92 1.43
CA GLY A 51 -11.63 -6.01 2.18
C GLY A 51 -11.11 -6.63 3.48
N ASN A 52 -11.95 -7.37 4.22
CA ASN A 52 -11.53 -8.04 5.45
C ASN A 52 -10.54 -9.16 5.17
N TRP A 53 -10.74 -9.91 4.08
CA TRP A 53 -9.78 -10.92 3.66
C TRP A 53 -8.42 -10.28 3.34
N LEU A 54 -8.39 -9.15 2.63
CA LEU A 54 -7.15 -8.44 2.32
C LEU A 54 -6.43 -7.98 3.60
N LEU A 55 -7.18 -7.40 4.55
CA LEU A 55 -6.68 -6.93 5.84
C LEU A 55 -6.12 -8.07 6.71
N GLU A 56 -6.80 -9.21 6.72
CA GLU A 56 -6.38 -10.40 7.46
C GLU A 56 -5.12 -11.01 6.82
N TYR A 57 -5.17 -11.27 5.52
CA TYR A 57 -4.19 -12.09 4.83
C TYR A 57 -2.88 -11.35 4.51
N ASN A 58 -2.92 -10.02 4.37
CA ASN A 58 -1.72 -9.21 4.15
C ASN A 58 -1.37 -8.45 5.43
N ASP A 59 -0.37 -8.95 6.16
CA ASP A 59 0.08 -8.38 7.44
C ASP A 59 0.59 -6.93 7.32
N ALA A 60 0.99 -6.49 6.11
CA ALA A 60 1.39 -5.12 5.81
C ALA A 60 0.32 -4.08 6.15
N PHE A 61 -0.98 -4.36 5.92
CA PHE A 61 -2.07 -3.46 6.30
C PHE A 61 -2.12 -3.21 7.81
N ARG A 62 -1.61 -4.15 8.60
CA ARG A 62 -1.67 -4.14 10.06
C ARG A 62 -0.37 -3.63 10.69
N LEU A 63 0.57 -3.11 9.90
CA LEU A 63 1.81 -2.53 10.40
C LEU A 63 1.56 -1.20 11.11
N ILE A 64 2.07 -1.09 12.33
CA ILE A 64 2.03 0.13 13.13
C ILE A 64 3.47 0.62 13.34
N PRO A 65 3.89 1.71 12.67
CA PRO A 65 5.19 2.31 12.90
C PRO A 65 5.21 3.06 14.23
N MET A 66 6.39 3.09 14.84
CA MET A 66 6.62 3.73 16.11
C MET A 66 7.99 4.40 16.12
N TYR A 67 8.04 5.58 16.71
CA TYR A 67 9.29 6.24 17.03
C TYR A 67 9.51 6.22 18.55
N LYS A 68 10.54 5.50 19.01
CA LYS A 68 10.86 5.37 20.45
C LYS A 68 12.24 5.95 20.78
N PHE A 69 12.31 6.66 21.90
CA PHE A 69 13.57 7.14 22.47
C PHE A 69 14.51 5.97 22.86
N PRO A 70 15.84 6.09 22.71
CA PRO A 70 16.56 7.17 22.03
C PRO A 70 16.58 6.93 20.50
N TRP A 71 15.68 7.60 19.79
CA TRP A 71 15.67 7.79 18.32
C TRP A 71 15.63 6.53 17.46
N LYS A 72 14.97 5.47 17.91
CA LYS A 72 14.83 4.22 17.15
C LYS A 72 13.44 4.08 16.57
N TRP A 73 13.37 4.07 15.24
CA TRP A 73 12.21 3.57 14.53
C TRP A 73 12.06 2.07 14.74
N LYS A 74 10.84 1.67 15.09
CA LYS A 74 10.40 0.28 15.15
C LYS A 74 9.00 0.20 14.57
N GLN A 75 8.52 -1.02 14.39
CA GLN A 75 7.13 -1.27 14.06
C GLN A 75 6.69 -2.57 14.71
N TYR A 76 5.39 -2.81 14.71
CA TYR A 76 4.80 -4.08 15.09
C TYR A 76 3.57 -4.34 14.24
N ILE A 77 3.08 -5.58 14.24
CA ILE A 77 1.85 -5.93 13.53
C ILE A 77 0.72 -6.09 14.52
N LYS A 78 -0.36 -5.34 14.29
CA LYS A 78 -1.59 -5.50 15.04
C LYS A 78 -2.24 -6.85 14.69
N PRO A 79 -2.75 -7.61 15.67
CA PRO A 79 -3.59 -8.77 15.38
C PRO A 79 -4.76 -8.38 14.47
N TYR A 80 -5.16 -9.29 13.59
CA TYR A 80 -6.34 -9.06 12.76
C TYR A 80 -7.57 -8.86 13.66
N GLN A 81 -8.37 -7.86 13.30
CA GLN A 81 -9.69 -7.61 13.86
C GLN A 81 -10.61 -7.35 12.68
N LYS A 82 -11.76 -8.00 12.65
CA LYS A 82 -12.76 -7.75 11.62
C LYS A 82 -13.27 -6.31 11.73
N GLU A 83 -13.29 -5.61 10.60
CA GLU A 83 -13.75 -4.23 10.51
C GLU A 83 -15.00 -4.15 9.63
N ILE A 84 -15.81 -3.12 9.85
CA ILE A 84 -16.91 -2.75 8.97
C ILE A 84 -16.46 -1.50 8.24
N PHE A 85 -16.18 -1.62 6.95
CA PHE A 85 -15.72 -0.50 6.15
C PHE A 85 -16.88 0.46 5.86
N PRO A 86 -16.66 1.79 5.86
CA PRO A 86 -17.67 2.77 5.52
C PRO A 86 -18.27 2.53 4.14
N VAL A 87 -19.60 2.63 4.05
CA VAL A 87 -20.35 2.61 2.79
C VAL A 87 -20.84 4.03 2.49
N LEU A 88 -20.56 4.52 1.29
CA LEU A 88 -20.96 5.85 0.81
C LEU A 88 -21.88 5.70 -0.39
N TYR A 89 -23.05 6.35 -0.34
CA TYR A 89 -24.02 6.34 -1.42
C TYR A 89 -23.93 7.65 -2.20
N PHE A 90 -23.92 7.55 -3.52
CA PHE A 90 -23.86 8.68 -4.43
C PHE A 90 -25.17 8.80 -5.22
N GLU A 91 -25.75 10.00 -5.21
CA GLU A 91 -27.03 10.27 -5.90
C GLU A 91 -26.82 10.54 -7.40
N ASP A 92 -25.67 11.11 -7.77
CA ASP A 92 -25.33 11.43 -9.14
C ASP A 92 -23.83 11.27 -9.45
N GLU A 93 -23.52 11.18 -10.74
CA GLU A 93 -22.17 10.90 -11.24
C GLU A 93 -21.18 12.03 -10.92
N THR A 94 -21.66 13.27 -10.85
CA THR A 94 -20.82 14.43 -10.55
C THR A 94 -20.35 14.38 -9.10
N GLN A 95 -21.23 13.98 -8.18
CA GLN A 95 -20.90 13.77 -6.77
C GLN A 95 -19.84 12.68 -6.59
N TYR A 96 -20.01 11.54 -7.28
CA TYR A 96 -19.05 10.42 -7.26
C TYR A 96 -17.66 10.85 -7.76
N GLU A 97 -17.59 11.46 -8.95
CA GLU A 97 -16.34 11.91 -9.55
C GLU A 97 -15.64 13.01 -8.75
N THR A 98 -16.42 13.93 -8.18
CA THR A 98 -15.88 14.99 -7.30
C THR A 98 -15.29 14.39 -6.04
N TRP A 99 -15.96 13.40 -5.46
CA TRP A 99 -15.47 12.69 -4.29
C TRP A 99 -14.17 11.94 -4.61
N LEU A 100 -14.10 11.19 -5.72
CA LEU A 100 -12.88 10.48 -6.12
C LEU A 100 -11.68 11.44 -6.23
N LYS A 101 -11.85 12.57 -6.93
CA LYS A 101 -10.77 13.56 -7.11
C LYS A 101 -10.31 14.18 -5.79
N LYS A 102 -11.25 14.45 -4.88
CA LYS A 102 -10.95 15.00 -3.57
C LYS A 102 -10.23 13.98 -2.69
N GLU A 103 -10.77 12.77 -2.61
CA GLU A 103 -10.31 11.73 -1.68
C GLU A 103 -8.92 11.21 -2.03
N LYS A 104 -8.54 11.19 -3.31
CA LYS A 104 -7.17 10.84 -3.75
C LYS A 104 -6.07 11.61 -3.04
N ASN A 105 -6.37 12.84 -2.64
CA ASN A 105 -5.42 13.75 -2.00
C ASN A 105 -5.57 13.77 -0.48
N ASN A 106 -6.35 12.86 0.10
CA ASN A 106 -6.44 12.75 1.54
C ASN A 106 -5.19 12.09 2.11
N ASP A 107 -4.71 12.69 3.19
CA ASP A 107 -3.49 12.27 3.85
C ASP A 107 -3.74 11.12 4.82
N ILE A 108 -2.82 10.16 4.85
CA ILE A 108 -2.75 9.15 5.90
C ILE A 108 -1.55 9.47 6.78
N ARG A 109 -1.79 9.81 8.06
CA ARG A 109 -0.72 10.25 8.95
C ARG A 109 0.03 9.04 9.52
N LEU A 110 1.30 8.89 9.13
CA LEU A 110 2.14 7.74 9.44
C LEU A 110 2.10 7.26 10.90
N LEU A 111 2.08 8.18 11.88
CA LEU A 111 2.15 7.86 13.32
C LEU A 111 0.82 7.93 14.05
N LYS A 112 -0.29 8.28 13.37
CA LYS A 112 -1.58 8.55 14.03
C LYS A 112 -2.73 7.73 13.48
N ASP A 113 -2.68 7.38 12.20
CA ASP A 113 -3.77 6.72 11.50
C ASP A 113 -3.39 5.27 11.18
N PRO A 114 -4.39 4.37 10.99
CA PRO A 114 -4.16 3.16 10.20
C PRO A 114 -3.52 3.53 8.87
N LEU A 115 -2.59 2.71 8.38
CA LEU A 115 -1.85 3.02 7.16
C LEU A 115 -2.64 2.72 5.87
N TYR A 116 -3.96 2.58 6.00
CA TYR A 116 -4.90 2.33 4.92
C TYR A 116 -6.24 3.03 5.20
N ASP A 117 -7.03 3.18 4.14
CA ASP A 117 -8.45 3.56 4.19
C ASP A 117 -9.22 2.72 3.16
N PHE A 118 -10.12 1.87 3.66
CA PHE A 118 -11.04 1.07 2.85
C PHE A 118 -12.41 1.72 2.84
N ARG A 119 -12.99 1.92 1.66
CA ARG A 119 -14.37 2.40 1.52
C ARG A 119 -15.10 1.61 0.44
N ILE A 120 -16.40 1.47 0.64
CA ILE A 120 -17.32 0.92 -0.34
C ILE A 120 -18.17 2.07 -0.87
N LEU A 121 -18.17 2.27 -2.18
CA LEU A 121 -18.92 3.34 -2.83
C LEU A 121 -20.06 2.70 -3.62
N VAL A 122 -21.28 3.15 -3.39
CA VAL A 122 -22.46 2.76 -4.15
C VAL A 122 -22.72 3.84 -5.18
N ARG A 123 -22.54 3.48 -6.45
CA ARG A 123 -22.60 4.40 -7.58
C ARG A 123 -24.06 4.69 -7.98
N PRO A 124 -24.32 5.84 -8.64
CA PRO A 124 -25.67 6.21 -9.08
C PRO A 124 -26.31 5.22 -10.06
N ASP A 125 -25.50 4.51 -10.83
CA ASP A 125 -25.92 3.47 -11.77
C ASP A 125 -26.23 2.12 -11.11
N GLY A 126 -26.15 2.04 -9.77
CA GLY A 126 -26.32 0.82 -8.99
C GLY A 126 -25.06 -0.07 -8.92
N GLY A 127 -23.96 0.37 -9.52
CA GLY A 127 -22.65 -0.27 -9.39
C GLY A 127 -22.01 -0.08 -8.02
N TYR A 128 -20.93 -0.81 -7.79
CA TYR A 128 -20.17 -0.74 -6.53
C TYR A 128 -18.68 -0.54 -6.81
N THR A 129 -18.04 0.27 -5.97
CA THR A 129 -16.58 0.46 -6.00
C THR A 129 -15.96 0.10 -4.66
N LEU A 130 -14.94 -0.75 -4.68
CA LEU A 130 -14.03 -0.92 -3.54
C LEU A 130 -12.86 0.06 -3.70
N TRP A 131 -12.82 1.06 -2.83
CA TRP A 131 -11.75 2.02 -2.71
C TRP A 131 -10.75 1.56 -1.65
N ILE A 132 -9.47 1.54 -1.99
CA ILE A 132 -8.38 1.22 -1.08
C ILE A 132 -7.29 2.28 -1.24
N GLN A 133 -7.14 3.15 -0.27
CA GLN A 133 -6.00 4.06 -0.18
C GLN A 133 -5.02 3.53 0.86
N MET A 134 -3.72 3.60 0.57
CA MET A 134 -2.68 3.03 1.41
C MET A 134 -1.50 3.96 1.48
N HIS A 135 -0.91 4.11 2.66
CA HIS A 135 0.35 4.82 2.80
C HIS A 135 1.48 4.01 2.14
N HIS A 136 2.31 4.64 1.32
CA HIS A 136 3.49 4.09 0.64
C HIS A 136 4.50 3.42 1.60
N PHE A 137 4.37 3.64 2.91
CA PHE A 137 5.14 2.92 3.93
C PHE A 137 4.83 1.42 3.98
N ILE A 138 3.62 1.02 3.57
CA ILE A 138 3.14 -0.37 3.56
C ILE A 138 2.88 -0.91 2.14
N THR A 139 3.06 -0.10 1.10
CA THR A 139 2.74 -0.48 -0.29
C THR A 139 3.73 0.14 -1.28
N ASP A 140 3.95 -0.53 -2.40
CA ASP A 140 4.69 -0.09 -3.57
C ASP A 140 3.95 -0.48 -4.87
N GLY A 141 4.49 -0.14 -6.03
CA GLY A 141 3.87 -0.47 -7.32
C GLY A 141 3.71 -1.97 -7.59
N TYR A 142 4.55 -2.83 -7.01
CA TYR A 142 4.43 -4.27 -7.17
C TYR A 142 3.33 -4.84 -6.26
N SER A 143 3.22 -4.36 -5.02
CA SER A 143 2.14 -4.78 -4.11
C SER A 143 0.76 -4.37 -4.62
N LEU A 144 0.63 -3.24 -5.35
CA LEU A 144 -0.63 -2.89 -6.02
C LEU A 144 -1.11 -4.00 -6.96
N LYS A 145 -0.20 -4.57 -7.77
CA LYS A 145 -0.51 -5.68 -8.67
C LYS A 145 -0.91 -6.95 -7.90
N LEU A 146 -0.24 -7.24 -6.79
CA LEU A 146 -0.58 -8.37 -5.93
C LEU A 146 -1.98 -8.23 -5.34
N ILE A 147 -2.32 -7.06 -4.81
CA ILE A 147 -3.65 -6.76 -4.27
C ILE A 147 -4.72 -6.87 -5.36
N ALA A 148 -4.46 -6.32 -6.55
CA ALA A 148 -5.40 -6.42 -7.68
C ALA A 148 -5.68 -7.89 -8.08
N ASN A 149 -4.64 -8.73 -8.12
CA ASN A 149 -4.81 -10.15 -8.39
C ASN A 149 -5.60 -10.87 -7.28
N GLN A 150 -5.37 -10.52 -6.01
CA GLN A 150 -6.11 -11.05 -4.87
C GLN A 150 -7.59 -10.67 -4.94
N VAL A 151 -7.91 -9.39 -5.19
CA VAL A 151 -9.30 -8.93 -5.34
C VAL A 151 -10.03 -9.69 -6.44
N ARG A 152 -9.38 -9.85 -7.61
CA ARG A 152 -9.95 -10.62 -8.72
C ARG A 152 -10.20 -12.08 -8.34
N ALA A 153 -9.25 -12.74 -7.69
CA ALA A 153 -9.39 -14.13 -7.27
C ALA A 153 -10.51 -14.31 -6.23
N LEU A 154 -10.59 -13.40 -5.25
CA LEU A 154 -11.63 -13.40 -4.24
C LEU A 154 -13.01 -13.18 -4.84
N ASN A 155 -13.13 -12.25 -5.79
CA ASN A 155 -14.38 -12.04 -6.50
C ASN A 155 -14.87 -13.32 -7.17
N LEU A 156 -14.01 -14.00 -7.93
CA LEU A 156 -14.33 -15.27 -8.57
C LEU A 156 -14.69 -16.36 -7.56
N TYR A 157 -13.99 -16.42 -6.42
CA TYR A 157 -14.28 -17.38 -5.35
C TYR A 157 -15.68 -17.15 -4.77
N PHE A 158 -16.00 -15.92 -4.37
CA PHE A 158 -17.28 -15.63 -3.72
C PHE A 158 -18.48 -15.64 -4.68
N THR A 159 -18.29 -15.30 -5.96
CA THR A 159 -19.39 -15.22 -6.94
C THR A 159 -19.61 -16.53 -7.70
N LYS A 160 -18.57 -17.31 -7.94
CA LYS A 160 -18.62 -18.52 -8.78
C LYS A 160 -18.19 -19.80 -8.07
N GLY A 161 -17.73 -19.72 -6.82
CA GLY A 161 -17.18 -20.87 -6.11
C GLY A 161 -15.84 -21.37 -6.68
N THR A 162 -15.16 -20.57 -7.51
CA THR A 162 -13.85 -20.95 -8.07
C THR A 162 -12.84 -21.12 -6.93
N PRO A 163 -12.10 -22.23 -6.83
CA PRO A 163 -11.10 -22.42 -5.78
C PRO A 163 -10.12 -21.25 -5.69
N LEU A 164 -9.89 -20.77 -4.47
CA LEU A 164 -9.02 -19.63 -4.23
C LEU A 164 -7.55 -20.03 -4.40
N LEU A 165 -7.00 -19.80 -5.59
CA LEU A 165 -5.59 -19.99 -5.90
C LEU A 165 -4.81 -18.71 -5.59
N VAL A 166 -4.66 -18.35 -4.31
CA VAL A 166 -3.78 -17.24 -3.93
C VAL A 166 -2.35 -17.79 -3.81
N PRO A 167 -1.38 -17.29 -4.61
CA PRO A 167 -0.12 -17.99 -4.79
C PRO A 167 0.70 -18.16 -3.51
N TYR A 168 0.71 -17.24 -2.54
CA TYR A 168 1.30 -17.47 -1.20
C TYR A 168 0.81 -16.37 -0.24
N PRO A 169 0.81 -16.59 1.09
CA PRO A 169 0.74 -15.50 2.05
C PRO A 169 1.94 -14.57 1.87
N ASN A 170 1.67 -13.33 1.44
CA ASN A 170 2.69 -12.28 1.34
C ASN A 170 2.92 -11.72 2.74
N SER A 171 3.70 -12.42 3.56
CA SER A 171 4.06 -11.92 4.88
C SER A 171 5.23 -10.95 4.81
N TYR A 172 4.94 -9.70 5.14
CA TYR A 172 5.93 -8.65 5.35
C TYR A 172 6.90 -9.01 6.48
N ILE A 173 6.45 -9.72 7.53
CA ILE A 173 7.36 -10.22 8.58
C ILE A 173 8.44 -11.12 8.00
N GLU A 174 8.05 -12.06 7.14
CA GLU A 174 9.01 -12.97 6.51
C GLU A 174 9.98 -12.21 5.60
N TYR A 175 9.52 -11.14 4.93
CA TYR A 175 10.41 -10.24 4.21
C TYR A 175 11.41 -9.52 5.14
N VAL A 176 10.96 -8.97 6.27
CA VAL A 176 11.84 -8.32 7.27
C VAL A 176 12.91 -9.29 7.79
N LYS A 177 12.54 -10.56 8.03
CA LYS A 177 13.48 -11.61 8.43
C LYS A 177 14.51 -11.88 7.33
N LYS A 178 14.08 -12.08 6.08
CA LYS A 178 14.96 -12.30 4.93
C LYS A 178 15.92 -11.12 4.71
N GLU A 179 15.46 -9.88 4.83
CA GLU A 179 16.33 -8.70 4.70
C GLU A 179 17.40 -8.69 5.81
N LYS A 180 17.01 -9.00 7.05
CA LYS A 180 17.93 -9.09 8.19
C LYS A 180 18.98 -10.19 8.01
N GLU A 181 18.60 -11.34 7.45
CA GLU A 181 19.51 -12.44 7.14
C GLU A 181 20.46 -12.07 6.00
N TYR A 182 19.94 -11.49 4.92
CA TYR A 182 20.73 -10.99 3.79
C TYR A 182 21.81 -10.01 4.27
N ARG A 183 21.50 -9.06 5.15
CA ARG A 183 22.48 -8.10 5.69
C ARG A 183 23.62 -8.73 6.50
N LYS A 184 23.47 -9.96 6.96
CA LYS A 184 24.52 -10.72 7.67
C LYS A 184 25.31 -11.64 6.73
N SER A 185 24.87 -11.82 5.49
CA SER A 185 25.46 -12.74 4.53
C SER A 185 26.77 -12.22 3.93
N GLN A 186 27.53 -13.13 3.32
CA GLN A 186 28.68 -12.77 2.50
C GLN A 186 28.25 -12.00 1.24
N GLN A 187 27.13 -12.40 0.62
CA GLN A 187 26.55 -11.73 -0.54
C GLN A 187 26.34 -10.23 -0.31
N TYR A 188 25.85 -9.82 0.87
CA TYR A 188 25.72 -8.40 1.20
C TYR A 188 27.07 -7.66 1.21
N LYS A 189 28.16 -8.29 1.66
CA LYS A 189 29.49 -7.67 1.64
C LYS A 189 29.98 -7.52 0.21
N ASP A 190 29.73 -8.51 -0.63
CA ASP A 190 30.13 -8.52 -2.04
C ASP A 190 29.34 -7.45 -2.83
N ASP A 191 28.02 -7.40 -2.65
CA ASP A 191 27.15 -6.37 -3.23
C ASP A 191 27.59 -4.96 -2.79
N ARG A 192 27.90 -4.79 -1.50
CA ARG A 192 28.40 -3.51 -0.97
C ARG A 192 29.74 -3.13 -1.58
N ALA A 193 30.66 -4.07 -1.76
CA ALA A 193 31.96 -3.81 -2.39
C ALA A 193 31.78 -3.43 -3.86
N HIS A 194 30.94 -4.16 -4.58
CA HIS A 194 30.58 -3.88 -5.97
C HIS A 194 30.00 -2.46 -6.13
N TRP A 195 28.94 -2.11 -5.40
CA TRP A 195 28.31 -0.79 -5.52
C TRP A 195 29.25 0.35 -5.11
N LYS A 196 30.11 0.14 -4.10
CA LYS A 196 31.15 1.13 -3.75
C LYS A 196 32.14 1.38 -4.88
N ASP A 197 32.51 0.35 -5.63
CA ASP A 197 33.40 0.47 -6.77
C ASP A 197 32.70 1.17 -7.94
N VAL A 198 31.47 0.77 -8.27
CA VAL A 198 30.63 1.40 -9.30
C VAL A 198 30.46 2.90 -9.06
N PHE A 199 30.20 3.31 -7.82
CA PHE A 199 30.01 4.72 -7.47
C PHE A 199 31.31 5.46 -7.13
N ARG A 200 32.48 4.80 -7.15
CA ARG A 200 33.77 5.43 -6.78
C ARG A 200 34.12 6.64 -7.65
N TYR A 201 33.77 6.60 -8.93
CA TYR A 201 34.18 7.60 -9.93
C TYR A 201 33.00 8.37 -10.56
N ARG A 202 31.78 8.18 -10.06
CA ARG A 202 30.63 8.98 -10.51
C ARG A 202 30.76 10.40 -9.96
N LYS A 203 31.21 11.34 -10.80
CA LYS A 203 31.23 12.78 -10.52
C LYS A 203 29.84 13.41 -10.58
N ASP A 204 28.91 12.74 -11.27
CA ASP A 204 27.53 13.17 -11.39
C ASP A 204 26.66 12.32 -10.47
N TYR A 205 26.28 12.91 -9.33
CA TYR A 205 25.30 12.34 -8.42
C TYR A 205 23.86 12.66 -8.86
N SER A 206 23.69 13.39 -9.96
CA SER A 206 22.38 13.42 -10.60
C SER A 206 22.11 12.01 -11.14
N PHE A 207 20.99 11.43 -10.72
CA PHE A 207 20.34 10.49 -11.62
C PHE A 207 20.16 11.24 -12.94
N PRO A 208 20.45 10.64 -14.11
CA PRO A 208 20.07 11.25 -15.35
C PRO A 208 18.60 11.57 -15.19
N ALA A 209 18.29 12.85 -15.06
CA ALA A 209 16.95 13.33 -15.23
C ALA A 209 16.68 12.98 -16.68
N GLY A 210 16.13 11.79 -16.91
CA GLY A 210 15.20 11.66 -18.01
C GLY A 210 14.29 12.88 -17.93
N SER A 211 13.78 13.35 -19.05
CA SER A 211 12.81 14.43 -19.12
C SER A 211 11.56 14.25 -18.23
N ARG A 212 11.49 13.16 -17.47
CA ARG A 212 10.80 13.06 -16.18
C ARG A 212 11.86 12.89 -15.09
N SER A 213 12.07 13.91 -14.24
CA SER A 213 12.35 13.54 -12.86
C SER A 213 11.24 12.56 -12.48
N MET A 214 11.53 11.50 -11.76
CA MET A 214 10.48 10.91 -10.95
C MET A 214 10.06 12.02 -9.97
N LYS A 215 9.22 12.95 -10.42
CA LYS A 215 7.97 13.14 -9.71
C LYS A 215 7.51 11.71 -9.47
N VAL A 216 7.63 11.27 -8.23
CA VAL A 216 6.64 10.35 -7.72
C VAL A 216 5.36 11.19 -7.80
N ASP A 217 4.82 11.31 -9.00
CA ASP A 217 3.46 11.71 -9.17
C ASP A 217 2.76 10.59 -8.42
N SER A 218 2.25 10.94 -7.24
CA SER A 218 1.26 10.17 -6.49
C SER A 218 -0.06 10.11 -7.30
N ASP A 219 0.03 10.12 -8.63
CA ASP A 219 -1.04 9.91 -9.56
C ASP A 219 -1.51 8.50 -9.30
N SER A 220 -2.60 8.43 -8.54
CA SER A 220 -3.33 7.21 -8.30
C SER A 220 -3.60 6.54 -9.65
N GLN A 221 -2.97 5.40 -9.88
CA GLN A 221 -3.27 4.62 -11.08
C GLN A 221 -4.65 4.01 -10.90
N PHE A 222 -5.62 4.50 -11.67
CA PHE A 222 -6.88 3.79 -11.84
C PHE A 222 -6.58 2.52 -12.63
N ILE A 223 -6.68 1.38 -11.96
CA ILE A 223 -6.77 0.10 -12.66
C ILE A 223 -8.26 -0.10 -12.92
N THR A 224 -8.74 0.45 -14.04
CA THR A 224 -10.04 0.04 -14.57
C THR A 224 -9.87 -1.38 -15.09
N ILE A 225 -10.55 -2.33 -14.48
CA ILE A 225 -10.60 -3.69 -15.01
C ILE A 225 -11.60 -3.65 -16.17
N ASP A 226 -11.10 -3.36 -17.38
CA ASP A 226 -11.88 -3.16 -18.64
C ASP A 226 -12.67 -4.39 -19.11
N LYS A 227 -12.71 -5.46 -18.32
CA LYS A 227 -13.54 -6.63 -18.60
C LYS A 227 -14.55 -6.77 -17.47
N PRO A 228 -15.86 -6.90 -17.79
CA PRO A 228 -16.81 -7.33 -16.79
C PRO A 228 -16.23 -8.58 -16.13
N LEU A 229 -16.31 -8.63 -14.81
CA LEU A 229 -15.96 -9.80 -14.03
C LEU A 229 -17.06 -10.86 -14.24
N TYR A 230 -17.27 -11.25 -15.50
CA TYR A 230 -18.22 -12.27 -15.94
C TYR A 230 -17.71 -13.66 -15.64
#